data_AF-A0A941EYM2-F1
#
_entry.id   AF-A0A941EYM2-F1
#
_cell.length_a   1.000
_cell.length_b   1.000
_cell.length_c   1.000
_cell.angle_alpha   90.00
_cell.angle_beta   90.00
_cell.angle_gamma   90.00
#
_symmetry.space_group_name_H-M   'P 1'
#
loop_
_entity.id
_entity.type
_entity.pdbx_description
1 polymer ?
#
loop_
_entity_poly.entity_id
_entity_poly.type
_entity_poly.pdbx_seq_one_letter_code
_entity_poly.pdbx_strand_id
1 'polypeptide(L)'
;IEAQIAGIAKKLNKVPFEQIGQDVHRTLTTLDATLKQTEQLAKTVNSDLAPQMKETLAEARRTLDSARQVFSDDAPLQRNARDTLEQVAKAAASVRVLTDYLDRHPEALIRGKAKDAQ
;
A
#
# COMPACT_ATOMS: atom_id res chain seq x y z
N ILE A 1 -4.97 31.57 50.82
CA ILE A 1 -4.77 31.86 49.38
C ILE A 1 -3.26 31.86 49.05
N GLU A 2 -2.41 32.54 49.84
CA GLU A 2 -0.94 32.53 49.64
C GLU A 2 -0.31 31.13 49.54
N ALA A 3 -0.69 30.19 50.42
CA ALA A 3 -0.16 28.82 50.38
C ALA A 3 -0.51 28.05 49.09
N GLN A 4 -1.66 28.35 48.47
CA GLN A 4 -2.07 27.73 47.21
C GLN A 4 -1.31 28.32 46.01
N ILE A 5 -1.05 29.63 46.02
CA ILE A 5 -0.24 30.30 44.98
C ILE A 5 1.21 29.82 45.03
N ALA A 6 1.80 29.67 46.23
CA ALA A 6 3.14 29.10 46.41
C ALA A 6 3.21 27.64 45.91
N GLY A 7 2.15 26.86 46.12
CA GLY A 7 2.04 25.49 45.61
C GLY A 7 1.97 25.42 44.08
N ILE A 8 1.25 26.35 43.44
CA ILE A 8 1.17 26.46 41.97
C ILE A 8 2.54 26.87 41.39
N ALA A 9 3.20 27.88 41.96
CA ALA A 9 4.55 28.29 41.52
C ALA A 9 5.57 27.14 41.61
N LYS A 10 5.51 26.35 42.70
CA LYS A 10 6.37 25.17 42.88
C LYS A 10 6.06 24.05 41.89
N LYS A 11 4.81 23.90 41.45
CA LYS A 11 4.42 22.96 40.38
C LYS A 11 4.82 23.46 39.00
N LEU A 12 4.71 24.77 38.74
CA LEU A 12 5.09 25.38 37.47
C LEU A 12 6.61 25.25 37.21
N ASN A 13 7.42 25.48 38.25
CA ASN A 13 8.88 25.27 38.19
C ASN A 13 9.29 23.80 37.97
N LYS A 14 8.38 22.85 38.19
CA LYS A 14 8.63 21.43 37.96
C LYS A 14 8.25 20.98 36.55
N VAL A 15 7.63 21.83 35.74
CA VAL A 15 7.29 21.48 34.36
C VAL A 15 8.56 21.61 33.50
N PRO A 16 9.04 20.51 32.88
CA PRO A 16 10.25 20.55 32.09
C PRO A 16 9.94 21.02 30.66
N PHE A 17 9.61 22.30 30.51
CA PHE A 17 9.24 22.88 29.21
C PHE A 17 10.31 22.68 28.13
N GLU A 18 11.59 22.70 28.52
CA GLU A 18 12.73 22.43 27.65
C GLU A 18 12.68 21.00 27.06
N GLN A 19 12.45 19.99 27.90
CA GLN A 19 12.35 18.60 27.45
C GLN A 19 11.12 18.38 26.57
N ILE A 20 9.98 18.97 26.94
CA ILE A 20 8.76 18.91 26.12
C ILE A 20 9.02 19.51 24.73
N GLY A 21 9.72 20.65 24.66
CA GLY A 21 10.09 21.27 23.39
C GLY A 21 10.99 20.38 22.55
N GLN A 22 12.00 19.75 23.17
CA GLN A 22 12.91 18.82 22.49
C GLN A 22 12.19 17.55 22.00
N ASP A 23 11.32 16.98 22.82
CA ASP A 23 10.54 15.78 22.49
C ASP A 23 9.59 16.08 21.33
N VAL A 24 8.84 17.19 21.39
CA VAL A 24 7.96 17.62 20.28
C VAL A 24 8.76 17.83 19.01
N HIS A 25 9.90 18.52 19.07
CA HIS A 25 10.75 18.73 17.89
C HIS A 25 11.25 17.39 17.30
N ARG A 26 11.66 16.45 18.16
CA ARG A 26 12.11 15.13 17.75
C ARG A 26 10.98 14.31 17.12
N THR A 27 9.78 14.37 17.69
CA THR A 27 8.58 13.72 17.13
C THR A 27 8.24 14.30 15.77
N LEU A 28 8.23 15.63 15.61
CA LEU A 28 7.94 16.28 14.34
C LEU A 28 8.98 15.92 13.27
N THR A 29 10.26 15.88 13.63
CA THR A 29 11.34 15.49 12.72
C THR A 29 11.22 14.02 12.30
N THR A 30 10.89 13.14 13.25
CA THR A 30 10.68 11.71 12.97
C THR A 30 9.47 11.51 12.06
N LEU A 31 8.38 12.22 12.32
CA LEU A 31 7.17 12.16 11.51
C LEU A 31 7.42 12.66 10.08
N ASP A 32 8.14 13.77 9.91
CA ASP A 32 8.56 14.28 8.60
C ASP A 32 9.39 13.24 7.83
N ALA A 33 10.35 12.60 8.49
CA ALA A 33 11.16 11.53 7.88
C ALA A 33 10.30 10.31 7.47
N THR A 34 9.37 9.88 8.32
CA THR A 34 8.45 8.79 8.00
C THR A 34 7.55 9.13 6.82
N LEU A 35 7.01 10.35 6.77
CA LEU A 35 6.18 10.80 5.64
C LEU A 35 6.98 10.81 4.33
N LYS A 36 8.22 11.30 4.34
CA LYS A 36 9.12 11.29 3.17
C LYS A 36 9.44 9.87 2.69
N GLN A 37 9.78 8.96 3.61
CA GLN A 37 10.03 7.56 3.27
C GLN A 37 8.79 6.90 2.64
N THR A 38 7.61 7.22 3.17
CA THR A 38 6.36 6.66 2.69
C THR A 38 5.97 7.23 1.31
N GLU A 39 6.22 8.52 1.07
CA GLU A 39 6.08 9.14 -0.26
C GLU A 39 7.03 8.47 -1.28
N GLN A 40 8.29 8.23 -0.90
CA GLN A 40 9.26 7.57 -1.77
C GLN A 40 8.85 6.14 -2.10
N LEU A 41 8.38 5.38 -1.11
CA LEU A 41 7.86 4.03 -1.34
C LEU A 41 6.66 4.05 -2.31
N ALA A 42 5.71 4.96 -2.11
CA ALA A 42 4.56 5.11 -2.99
C ALA A 42 4.99 5.44 -4.43
N LYS A 43 6.00 6.30 -4.61
CA LYS A 43 6.58 6.58 -5.93
C LYS A 43 7.20 5.35 -6.56
N THR A 44 8.02 4.58 -5.84
CA THR A 44 8.62 3.35 -6.38
C THR A 44 7.56 2.31 -6.78
N VAL A 45 6.53 2.13 -5.95
CA VAL A 45 5.42 1.22 -6.29
C VAL A 45 4.70 1.67 -7.56
N ASN A 46 4.39 2.97 -7.66
CA ASN A 46 3.64 3.51 -8.79
C ASN A 46 4.46 3.57 -10.09
N SER A 47 5.71 3.98 -10.01
CA SER A 47 6.56 4.24 -11.19
C SER A 47 7.31 3.00 -11.68
N ASP A 48 7.73 2.12 -10.78
CA ASP A 48 8.61 1.00 -11.14
C ASP A 48 7.87 -0.34 -11.09
N LEU A 49 7.14 -0.61 -10.00
CA LEU A 49 6.54 -1.92 -9.79
C LEU A 49 5.22 -2.14 -10.55
N ALA A 50 4.32 -1.15 -10.54
CA ALA A 50 3.03 -1.24 -11.23
C ALA A 50 3.16 -1.52 -12.75
N PRO A 51 4.02 -0.83 -13.52
CA PRO A 51 4.18 -1.15 -14.94
C PRO A 51 4.79 -2.53 -15.18
N GLN A 52 5.77 -2.97 -14.38
CA GLN A 52 6.36 -4.30 -14.47
C GLN A 52 5.34 -5.42 -14.17
N MET A 53 4.49 -5.21 -13.17
CA MET A 53 3.38 -6.13 -12.87
C MET A 53 2.40 -6.23 -14.04
N LYS A 54 2.05 -5.09 -14.65
CA LYS A 54 1.18 -5.04 -15.82
C LYS A 54 1.78 -5.76 -17.02
N GLU A 55 3.09 -5.59 -17.25
CA GLU A 55 3.83 -6.30 -18.30
C GLU A 55 3.84 -7.81 -18.07
N THR A 56 4.17 -8.24 -16.83
CA THR A 56 4.16 -9.66 -16.43
C THR A 56 2.78 -10.29 -16.65
N LEU A 57 1.70 -9.60 -16.27
CA LEU A 57 0.33 -10.08 -16.51
C LEU A 57 -0.01 -10.17 -18.00
N ALA A 58 0.47 -9.21 -18.81
CA ALA A 58 0.27 -9.24 -20.25
C ALA A 58 1.00 -10.43 -20.90
N GLU A 59 2.21 -10.75 -20.44
CA GLU A 59 2.99 -11.90 -20.89
C GLU A 59 2.39 -13.24 -20.44
N ALA A 60 1.93 -13.32 -19.19
CA ALA A 60 1.16 -14.46 -18.70
C ALA A 60 -0.09 -14.69 -19.57
N ARG A 61 -0.84 -13.63 -19.89
CA ARG A 61 -2.00 -13.72 -20.79
C ARG A 61 -1.62 -14.28 -22.16
N ARG A 62 -0.56 -13.78 -22.78
CA ARG A 62 -0.07 -14.29 -24.08
C ARG A 62 0.29 -15.77 -23.99
N THR A 63 0.96 -16.19 -22.92
CA THR A 63 1.33 -17.59 -22.70
C THR A 63 0.09 -18.49 -22.59
N LEU A 64 -0.93 -18.05 -21.87
CA LEU A 64 -2.20 -18.77 -21.73
C LEU A 64 -2.94 -18.85 -23.07
N ASP A 65 -2.95 -17.77 -23.85
CA ASP A 65 -3.57 -17.75 -25.19
C ASP A 65 -2.83 -18.72 -26.14
N SER A 66 -1.49 -18.71 -26.15
CA SER A 66 -0.67 -19.66 -26.91
C SER A 66 -0.91 -21.10 -26.48
N ALA A 67 -0.96 -21.37 -25.16
CA ALA A 67 -1.27 -22.69 -24.64
C ALA A 67 -2.66 -23.15 -25.10
N ARG A 68 -3.66 -22.27 -25.04
CA ARG A 68 -5.02 -22.56 -25.49
C ARG A 68 -5.10 -22.92 -26.98
N GLN A 69 -4.28 -22.29 -27.82
CA GLN A 69 -4.16 -22.59 -29.24
C GLN A 69 -3.46 -23.92 -29.51
N VAL A 70 -2.44 -24.28 -28.72
CA VAL A 70 -1.79 -25.61 -28.83
C VAL A 70 -2.74 -26.74 -28.39
N PHE A 71 -3.56 -26.50 -27.36
CA PHE A 71 -4.53 -27.49 -26.87
C PHE A 71 -5.84 -27.57 -27.70
N SER A 72 -6.05 -26.66 -28.66
CA SER A 72 -7.20 -26.76 -29.58
C SER A 72 -6.98 -27.74 -30.73
N ASP A 73 -5.72 -28.02 -31.08
CA ASP A 73 -5.40 -28.71 -32.33
C ASP A 73 -5.19 -30.23 -32.20
N ASP A 74 -4.82 -30.79 -31.04
CA ASP A 74 -4.89 -32.24 -30.75
C ASP A 74 -4.41 -32.55 -29.31
N ALA A 75 -5.31 -32.80 -28.33
CA ALA A 75 -4.92 -33.46 -27.06
C ALA A 75 -6.11 -33.88 -26.16
N PRO A 76 -6.15 -35.13 -25.62
CA PRO A 76 -7.14 -35.63 -24.64
C PRO A 76 -7.11 -35.00 -23.22
N LEU A 77 -6.41 -33.88 -23.00
CA LEU A 77 -6.19 -33.26 -21.67
C LEU A 77 -7.07 -32.01 -21.38
N GLN A 78 -8.20 -31.85 -22.08
CA GLN A 78 -8.92 -30.57 -22.17
C GLN A 78 -9.59 -30.06 -20.89
N ARG A 79 -10.09 -30.92 -19.99
CA ARG A 79 -10.98 -30.45 -18.91
C ARG A 79 -10.21 -29.70 -17.82
N ASN A 80 -9.19 -30.34 -17.26
CA ASN A 80 -8.36 -29.75 -16.21
C ASN A 80 -7.57 -28.53 -16.69
N ALA A 81 -7.11 -28.54 -17.94
CA ALA A 81 -6.43 -27.39 -18.54
C ALA A 81 -7.38 -26.20 -18.72
N ARG A 82 -8.60 -26.42 -19.24
CA ARG A 82 -9.61 -25.35 -19.36
C ARG A 82 -10.00 -24.78 -18.00
N ASP A 83 -10.21 -25.62 -17.00
CA ASP A 83 -10.54 -25.18 -15.64
C ASP A 83 -9.40 -24.34 -15.04
N THR A 84 -8.15 -24.75 -15.25
CA THR A 84 -6.97 -23.99 -14.80
C THR A 84 -6.86 -22.65 -15.51
N LEU A 85 -7.01 -22.62 -16.84
CA LEU A 85 -6.99 -21.38 -17.62
C LEU A 85 -8.09 -20.40 -17.16
N GLU A 86 -9.28 -20.91 -16.82
CA GLU A 86 -10.38 -20.09 -16.30
C GLU A 86 -10.05 -19.50 -14.91
N GLN A 87 -9.44 -20.29 -14.01
CA GLN A 87 -9.00 -19.79 -12.71
C GLN A 87 -7.89 -18.74 -12.85
N VAL A 88 -6.94 -18.94 -13.75
CA VAL A 88 -5.89 -17.95 -14.02
C VAL A 88 -6.49 -16.67 -14.62
N ALA A 89 -7.47 -16.77 -15.53
CA ALA A 89 -8.17 -15.61 -16.06
C ALA A 89 -8.92 -14.83 -14.96
N LYS A 90 -9.58 -15.53 -14.03
CA LYS A 90 -10.23 -14.91 -12.86
C LYS A 90 -9.22 -14.20 -11.95
N ALA A 91 -8.07 -14.82 -11.70
CA ALA A 91 -7.00 -14.21 -10.90
C ALA A 91 -6.39 -12.97 -11.59
N ALA A 92 -6.16 -13.03 -12.91
CA ALA A 92 -5.68 -11.88 -13.67
C ALA A 92 -6.69 -10.71 -13.62
N ALA A 93 -7.99 -11.01 -13.68
CA ALA A 93 -9.04 -10.02 -13.55
C ALA A 93 -9.06 -9.36 -12.16
N SER A 94 -8.90 -10.13 -11.08
CA SER A 94 -8.85 -9.56 -9.73
C SER A 94 -7.60 -8.71 -9.47
N VAL A 95 -6.44 -9.11 -10.02
CA VAL A 95 -5.23 -8.27 -9.99
C VAL A 95 -5.46 -6.97 -10.75
N ARG A 96 -6.08 -7.01 -11.93
CA ARG A 96 -6.41 -5.80 -12.69
C ARG A 96 -7.31 -4.84 -11.91
N VAL A 97 -8.35 -5.35 -11.25
CA VAL A 97 -9.24 -4.53 -10.42
C VAL A 97 -8.46 -3.85 -9.29
N LEU A 98 -7.53 -4.56 -8.66
CA LEU A 98 -6.66 -3.98 -7.64
C LEU A 98 -5.73 -2.91 -8.23
N THR A 99 -5.11 -3.18 -9.38
CA THR A 99 -4.23 -2.21 -10.05
C THR A 99 -5.00 -0.96 -10.46
N ASP A 100 -6.18 -1.10 -11.06
CA ASP A 100 -7.05 0.02 -11.45
C ASP A 100 -7.51 0.84 -10.23
N TYR A 101 -7.71 0.19 -9.07
CA TYR A 101 -8.01 0.87 -7.80
C TYR A 101 -6.80 1.66 -7.28
N LEU A 102 -5.61 1.07 -7.30
CA LEU A 102 -4.38 1.72 -6.84
C LEU A 102 -3.98 2.90 -7.75
N ASP A 103 -4.24 2.80 -9.05
CA ASP A 103 -4.01 3.90 -10.02
C ASP A 103 -4.91 5.12 -9.73
N ARG A 104 -6.13 4.86 -9.25
CA ARG A 104 -7.09 5.92 -8.87
C ARG A 104 -6.92 6.44 -7.45
N HIS A 105 -6.32 5.65 -6.57
CA HIS A 105 -6.14 5.95 -5.15
C HIS A 105 -4.70 5.69 -4.67
N PRO A 106 -3.71 6.46 -5.14
CA PRO A 106 -2.32 6.31 -4.73
C PRO A 106 -2.13 6.49 -3.21
N GLU A 107 -2.99 7.27 -2.55
CA GLU A 107 -3.01 7.45 -1.10
C GLU A 107 -3.31 6.16 -0.31
N ALA A 108 -3.95 5.15 -0.94
CA ALA A 108 -4.26 3.88 -0.32
C ALA A 108 -2.99 3.04 -0.04
N LEU A 109 -1.88 3.30 -0.73
CA LEU A 109 -0.57 2.68 -0.46
C LEU A 109 0.03 3.16 0.87
N ILE A 110 -0.24 4.42 1.22
CA ILE A 110 0.33 5.11 2.38
C ILE A 110 -0.57 4.94 3.61
N ARG A 111 -1.88 5.18 3.43
CA ARG A 111 -2.87 5.12 4.51
C ARG A 111 -3.43 3.73 4.75
N GLY A 112 -3.12 2.78 3.87
CA GLY A 112 -3.86 1.53 3.77
C GLY A 112 -5.25 1.75 3.15
N LYS A 113 -5.92 0.63 2.86
CA LYS A 113 -7.31 0.59 2.37
C LYS A 113 -8.21 1.54 3.17
N ALA A 114 -8.79 2.54 2.50
CA ALA A 114 -9.84 3.37 3.07
C ALA A 114 -10.98 2.43 3.46
N LYS A 115 -11.31 2.35 4.75
CA LYS A 115 -12.59 1.79 5.15
C LYS A 115 -13.61 2.78 4.65
N ASP A 116 -14.41 2.38 3.66
CA ASP A 116 -15.60 3.11 3.27
C ASP A 116 -16.37 3.43 4.57
N ALA A 117 -16.47 4.72 4.87
CA ALA A 117 -17.39 5.19 5.89
C ALA A 117 -18.80 4.90 5.37
N GLN A 118 -19.38 3.80 5.84
CA GLN A 118 -20.84 3.60 5.87
C GLN A 118 -21.41 4.33 7.07
#